data_AF-M0PJ02-F1
#
_entry.id   AF-M0PJ02-F1
#
_cell.length_a   1.000
_cell.length_b   1.000
_cell.length_c   1.000
_cell.angle_alpha   90.00
_cell.angle_beta   90.00
_cell.angle_gamma   90.00
#
_symmetry.space_group_name_H-M   'P 1'
#
loop_
_entity.id
_entity.type
_entity.pdbx_description
1 polymer ?
#
loop_
_entity_poly.entity_id
_entity_poly.type
_entity_poly.pdbx_seq_one_letter_code
_entity_poly.pdbx_strand_id
1 'polypeptide(L)'
;MLKQRRREFVGTLAVALTAGCISGDEPQVSIHEIDVVNLRDESVEVTITAERGDEIVYEDSFEFDPKQGGSTDGVYLKENWMSGQGDLEVTVSADSLDEASLSTASLAREYEDAECLSVFTPIDENGVSMYYAEIEC
;
A
#
# COMPACT_ATOMS: atom_id res chain seq x y z
N MET A 1 -12.33 48.86 60.76
CA MET A 1 -12.76 48.72 59.35
C MET A 1 -11.54 48.79 58.45
N LEU A 2 -11.23 47.68 57.74
CA LEU A 2 -10.51 47.55 56.44
C LEU A 2 -10.04 46.07 56.32
N LYS A 3 -10.88 45.18 55.79
CA LYS A 3 -10.96 44.71 54.39
C LYS A 3 -9.85 43.71 53.99
N GLN A 4 -10.14 42.43 54.28
CA GLN A 4 -10.08 41.26 53.37
C GLN A 4 -9.01 41.23 52.26
N ARG A 5 -8.16 40.19 52.26
CA ARG A 5 -7.73 39.53 51.01
C ARG A 5 -7.48 38.03 51.24
N ARG A 6 -8.42 37.22 50.74
CA ARG A 6 -8.25 35.78 50.50
C ARG A 6 -7.24 35.60 49.36
N ARG A 7 -6.38 34.60 49.46
CA ARG A 7 -5.72 33.97 48.30
C ARG A 7 -5.73 32.47 48.56
N GLU A 8 -6.73 31.82 48.00
CA GLU A 8 -6.88 30.38 47.95
C GLU A 8 -5.88 29.85 46.92
N PHE A 9 -4.92 29.05 47.37
CA PHE A 9 -4.08 28.25 46.48
C PHE A 9 -4.92 27.06 46.01
N VAL A 10 -5.44 27.14 44.79
CA VAL A 10 -6.07 26.02 44.11
C VAL A 10 -4.94 25.13 43.60
N GLY A 11 -4.73 24.00 44.27
CA GLY A 11 -3.78 22.97 43.89
C GLY A 11 -4.25 22.24 42.64
N THR A 12 -3.37 22.22 41.63
CA THR A 12 -3.52 21.52 40.36
C THR A 12 -3.51 20.00 40.60
N LEU A 13 -4.61 19.30 40.30
CA LEU A 13 -4.60 17.84 40.14
C LEU A 13 -4.11 17.51 38.73
N ALA A 14 -2.94 16.87 38.63
CA ALA A 14 -2.46 16.27 37.41
C ALA A 14 -3.23 14.96 37.16
N VAL A 15 -3.97 14.89 36.05
CA VAL A 15 -4.59 13.66 35.56
C VAL A 15 -3.53 12.86 34.81
N ALA A 16 -3.07 11.76 35.39
CA ALA A 16 -2.21 10.80 34.70
C ALA A 16 -3.05 10.03 33.68
N LEU A 17 -2.91 10.39 32.41
CA LEU A 17 -3.45 9.61 31.29
C LEU A 17 -2.53 8.42 31.07
N THR A 18 -2.95 7.25 31.56
CA THR A 18 -2.37 5.97 31.13
C THR A 18 -2.87 5.71 29.71
N ALA A 19 -2.13 6.20 28.72
CA ALA A 19 -2.27 5.73 27.34
C ALA A 19 -1.81 4.26 27.32
N GLY A 20 -2.76 3.32 27.40
CA GLY A 20 -2.50 1.93 27.08
C GLY A 20 -2.28 1.83 25.58
N CYS A 21 -1.05 1.56 25.15
CA CYS A 21 -0.77 1.06 23.82
C CYS A 21 -1.47 -0.30 23.71
N ILE A 22 -2.63 -0.33 23.06
CA ILE A 22 -3.21 -1.58 22.60
C ILE A 22 -2.38 -1.98 21.38
N SER A 23 -1.43 -2.90 21.59
CA SER A 23 -0.81 -3.63 20.48
C SER A 23 -1.89 -4.57 19.95
N GLY A 24 -2.73 -4.05 19.05
CA GLY A 24 -3.55 -4.91 18.21
C GLY A 24 -2.59 -5.57 17.23
N ASP A 25 -2.55 -6.90 17.23
CA ASP A 25 -2.10 -7.64 16.06
C ASP A 25 -3.06 -7.27 14.92
N GLU A 26 -2.71 -6.22 14.17
CA GLU A 26 -3.41 -5.87 12.95
C GLU A 26 -3.17 -7.00 11.95
N PRO A 27 -4.22 -7.60 11.36
CA PRO A 27 -4.05 -8.64 10.36
C PRO A 27 -3.16 -8.11 9.24
N GLN A 28 -2.02 -8.76 9.03
CA GLN A 28 -1.03 -8.33 8.05
C GLN A 28 -1.27 -9.08 6.75
N VAL A 29 -2.10 -8.51 5.89
CA VAL A 29 -2.14 -8.90 4.48
C VAL A 29 -0.78 -8.57 3.87
N SER A 30 -0.13 -9.56 3.24
CA SER A 30 1.14 -9.37 2.53
C SER A 30 0.98 -9.58 1.03
N ILE A 31 1.78 -8.87 0.23
CA ILE A 31 1.89 -9.12 -1.20
C ILE A 31 3.03 -10.11 -1.39
N HIS A 32 2.77 -11.22 -2.08
CA HIS A 32 3.76 -12.26 -2.33
C HIS A 32 4.44 -12.08 -3.69
N GLU A 33 3.65 -11.66 -4.68
CA GLU A 33 4.11 -11.49 -6.06
C GLU A 33 3.25 -10.47 -6.78
N ILE A 34 3.83 -9.83 -7.79
CA ILE A 34 3.18 -8.89 -8.68
C ILE A 34 3.53 -9.26 -10.11
N ASP A 35 2.52 -9.42 -10.96
CA ASP A 35 2.67 -9.59 -12.40
C ASP A 35 2.03 -8.38 -13.10
N VAL A 36 2.81 -7.67 -13.90
CA VAL A 36 2.35 -6.51 -14.68
C VAL A 36 2.56 -6.79 -16.14
N VAL A 37 1.52 -6.64 -16.96
CA VAL A 37 1.56 -7.00 -18.38
C VAL A 37 0.99 -5.92 -19.28
N ASN A 38 1.64 -5.68 -20.40
CA ASN A 38 1.12 -4.83 -21.47
C ASN A 38 0.19 -5.64 -22.39
N LEU A 39 -1.09 -5.29 -22.38
CA LEU A 39 -2.10 -5.86 -23.28
C LEU A 39 -2.39 -4.96 -24.49
N ARG A 40 -1.77 -3.78 -24.58
CA ARG A 40 -1.95 -2.81 -25.67
C ARG A 40 -1.23 -3.24 -26.94
N ASP A 41 -1.65 -2.66 -28.06
CA ASP A 41 -0.98 -2.83 -29.36
C ASP A 41 0.17 -1.82 -29.57
N GLU A 42 0.56 -1.08 -28.53
CA GLU A 42 1.68 -0.14 -28.52
C GLU A 42 2.62 -0.35 -27.31
N SER A 43 3.84 0.15 -27.40
CA SER A 43 4.79 0.12 -26.28
C SER A 43 4.34 1.06 -25.16
N VAL A 44 4.65 0.71 -23.91
CA VAL A 44 4.31 1.50 -22.74
C VAL A 44 5.46 1.52 -21.73
N GLU A 45 5.78 2.70 -21.19
CA GLU A 45 6.66 2.83 -20.02
C GLU A 45 5.81 2.72 -18.76
N VAL A 46 6.25 1.89 -17.82
CA VAL A 46 5.54 1.56 -16.60
C VAL A 46 6.46 1.81 -15.42
N THR A 47 5.98 2.57 -14.45
CA THR A 47 6.70 2.78 -13.18
C THR A 47 5.92 2.12 -12.04
N ILE A 48 6.62 1.28 -11.29
CA ILE A 48 6.10 0.58 -10.12
C ILE A 48 6.75 1.23 -8.90
N THR A 49 5.92 1.82 -8.04
CA THR A 49 6.35 2.44 -6.79
C THR A 49 5.70 1.69 -5.63
N ALA A 50 6.49 1.34 -4.62
CA ALA A 50 6.00 0.77 -3.38
C ALA A 50 6.41 1.61 -2.17
N GLU A 51 5.45 1.98 -1.35
CA GLU A 51 5.59 2.86 -0.21
C GLU A 51 5.18 2.14 1.08
N ARG A 52 5.93 2.38 2.15
CA ARG A 52 5.59 1.92 3.50
C ARG A 52 5.58 3.14 4.42
N GLY A 53 4.39 3.66 4.69
CA GLY A 53 4.23 4.97 5.31
C GLY A 53 4.73 6.07 4.38
N ASP A 54 5.68 6.88 4.85
CA ASP A 54 6.28 7.98 4.06
C ASP A 54 7.61 7.58 3.35
N GLU A 55 7.96 6.28 3.35
CA GLU A 55 9.20 5.76 2.75
C GLU A 55 8.92 4.96 1.47
N ILE A 56 9.54 5.35 0.36
CA ILE A 56 9.60 4.55 -0.87
C ILE A 56 10.58 3.40 -0.64
N VAL A 57 10.05 2.18 -0.60
CA VAL A 57 10.83 0.94 -0.40
C VAL A 57 11.18 0.25 -1.71
N TYR A 58 10.51 0.62 -2.80
CA TYR A 58 10.83 0.19 -4.16
C TYR A 58 10.34 1.24 -5.17
N GLU A 59 11.16 1.52 -6.17
CA GLU A 59 10.80 2.32 -7.34
C GLU A 59 11.64 1.83 -8.51
N ASP A 60 10.98 1.41 -9.58
CA ASP A 60 11.64 0.99 -10.81
C ASP A 60 10.73 1.23 -12.02
N SER A 61 11.36 1.39 -13.18
CA SER A 61 10.67 1.70 -14.44
C SER A 61 11.02 0.68 -15.51
N PHE A 62 10.01 0.27 -16.29
CA PHE A 62 10.11 -0.77 -17.31
C PHE A 62 9.49 -0.28 -18.62
N GLU A 63 10.12 -0.57 -19.74
CA GLU A 63 9.53 -0.39 -21.07
C GLU A 63 9.00 -1.75 -21.54
N PHE A 64 7.71 -1.85 -21.82
CA PHE A 64 7.06 -3.07 -22.32
C PHE A 64 6.71 -2.95 -23.79
N ASP A 65 7.07 -3.97 -24.56
CA ASP A 65 6.70 -4.11 -25.97
C ASP A 65 5.18 -4.34 -26.15
N PRO A 66 4.62 -4.01 -27.33
CA PRO A 66 3.22 -4.26 -27.64
C PRO A 66 2.90 -5.75 -27.67
N LYS A 67 1.64 -6.08 -27.37
CA LYS A 67 1.11 -7.43 -27.48
C LYS A 67 1.20 -7.94 -28.93
N GLN A 68 1.78 -9.14 -29.10
CA GLN A 68 1.95 -9.76 -30.41
C GLN A 68 1.58 -11.24 -30.40
N GLY A 69 0.64 -11.64 -31.26
CA GLY A 69 0.35 -13.05 -31.52
C GLY A 69 -0.10 -13.86 -30.31
N GLY A 70 -0.70 -13.21 -29.30
CA GLY A 70 -1.13 -13.84 -28.05
C GLY A 70 -0.07 -13.84 -26.93
N SER A 71 1.13 -13.32 -27.19
CA SER A 71 2.14 -13.01 -26.17
C SER A 71 2.03 -11.55 -25.75
N THR A 72 2.24 -11.29 -24.47
CA THR A 72 2.29 -9.96 -23.85
C THR A 72 3.67 -9.79 -23.24
N ASP A 73 4.21 -8.59 -23.29
CA ASP A 73 5.41 -8.25 -22.54
C ASP A 73 5.03 -7.76 -21.14
N GLY A 74 5.97 -7.84 -20.19
CA GLY A 74 5.67 -7.52 -18.80
C GLY A 74 6.79 -7.85 -17.83
N VAL A 75 6.51 -7.63 -16.56
CA VAL A 75 7.43 -7.94 -15.45
C VAL A 75 6.73 -8.76 -14.38
N TYR A 76 7.43 -9.80 -13.92
CA TYR A 76 7.07 -10.54 -12.73
C TYR A 76 8.04 -10.16 -11.61
N LEU A 77 7.49 -9.67 -10.50
CA LEU A 77 8.24 -9.27 -9.33
C LEU A 77 7.90 -10.19 -8.15
N LYS A 78 8.95 -10.67 -7.49
CA LYS A 78 8.87 -11.44 -6.24
C LYS A 78 10.06 -11.07 -5.38
N GLU A 79 9.89 -10.03 -4.58
CA GLU A 79 10.99 -9.31 -3.95
C GLU A 79 10.79 -9.20 -2.44
N ASN A 80 11.90 -9.05 -1.70
CA ASN A 80 11.85 -9.07 -0.23
C ASN A 80 11.08 -7.88 0.36
N TRP A 81 11.01 -6.74 -0.34
CA TRP A 81 10.33 -5.53 0.15
C TRP A 81 8.80 -5.67 0.22
N MET A 82 8.24 -6.61 -0.57
CA MET A 82 6.81 -6.92 -0.61
C MET A 82 6.31 -7.55 0.69
N SER A 83 7.21 -8.25 1.38
CA SER A 83 7.01 -8.77 2.72
C SER A 83 7.59 -7.80 3.76
N GLY A 84 6.94 -7.66 4.91
CA GLY A 84 7.47 -6.84 6.00
C GLY A 84 6.40 -6.35 6.93
N GLN A 85 6.83 -5.77 8.05
CA GLN A 85 5.92 -5.14 9.01
C GLN A 85 5.46 -3.77 8.49
N GLY A 86 4.18 -3.48 8.68
CA GLY A 86 3.57 -2.20 8.32
C GLY A 86 2.91 -2.22 6.94
N ASP A 87 1.96 -1.31 6.76
CA ASP A 87 1.14 -1.20 5.56
C ASP A 87 1.98 -0.87 4.33
N LEU A 88 1.76 -1.62 3.26
CA LEU A 88 2.39 -1.43 1.97
C LEU A 88 1.34 -0.85 1.02
N GLU A 89 1.70 0.24 0.35
CA GLU A 89 0.95 0.79 -0.78
C GLU A 89 1.78 0.55 -2.04
N VAL A 90 1.19 -0.11 -3.03
CA VAL A 90 1.80 -0.33 -4.34
C VAL A 90 1.03 0.45 -5.38
N THR A 91 1.73 1.28 -6.13
CA THR A 91 1.19 2.07 -7.24
C THR A 91 1.87 1.63 -8.53
N VAL A 92 1.05 1.33 -9.54
CA VAL A 92 1.51 1.09 -10.90
C VAL A 92 0.99 2.21 -11.77
N SER A 93 1.92 2.94 -12.37
CA SER A 93 1.64 4.02 -13.31
C SER A 93 2.14 3.64 -14.69
N ALA A 94 1.42 4.04 -15.72
CA ALA A 94 1.79 3.81 -17.10
C ALA A 94 1.70 5.13 -17.87
N ASP A 95 2.66 5.36 -18.76
CA ASP A 95 2.85 6.64 -19.42
C ASP A 95 1.57 7.14 -20.13
N SER A 96 1.15 8.36 -19.81
CA SER A 96 -0.05 9.00 -20.36
C SER A 96 -1.38 8.26 -20.10
N LEU A 97 -1.39 7.28 -19.19
CA LEU A 97 -2.57 6.54 -18.74
C LEU A 97 -2.86 6.84 -17.26
N ASP A 98 -4.04 6.43 -16.81
CA ASP A 98 -4.40 6.46 -15.39
C ASP A 98 -3.55 5.45 -14.61
N GLU A 99 -3.24 5.77 -13.35
CA GLU A 99 -2.55 4.89 -12.41
C GLU A 99 -3.52 4.02 -11.61
N ALA A 100 -3.03 2.90 -11.10
CA ALA A 100 -3.77 2.07 -10.14
C ALA A 100 -2.92 1.84 -8.90
N SER A 101 -3.56 1.86 -7.73
CA SER A 101 -2.90 1.58 -6.46
C SER A 101 -3.64 0.56 -5.62
N LEU A 102 -2.90 -0.12 -4.76
CA LEU A 102 -3.37 -1.14 -3.83
C LEU A 102 -2.69 -0.96 -2.48
N SER A 103 -3.50 -0.89 -1.42
CA SER A 103 -3.03 -0.77 -0.04
C SER A 103 -3.35 -2.03 0.74
N THR A 104 -2.33 -2.65 1.34
CA THR A 104 -2.53 -3.83 2.20
C THR A 104 -3.38 -3.51 3.43
N ALA A 105 -3.32 -2.27 3.94
CA ALA A 105 -4.16 -1.81 5.04
C ALA A 105 -5.65 -1.80 4.69
N SER A 106 -5.98 -1.40 3.46
CA SER A 106 -7.34 -1.41 2.95
C SER A 106 -7.84 -2.85 2.78
N LEU A 107 -6.99 -3.73 2.24
CA LEU A 107 -7.32 -5.15 2.05
C LEU A 107 -7.49 -5.89 3.37
N ALA A 108 -6.66 -5.60 4.38
CA ALA A 108 -6.76 -6.20 5.71
C ALA A 108 -8.08 -5.87 6.42
N ARG A 109 -8.76 -4.80 6.02
CA ARG A 109 -10.12 -4.47 6.49
C ARG A 109 -11.22 -5.21 5.73
N GLU A 110 -10.94 -5.61 4.49
CA GLU A 110 -11.89 -6.33 3.62
C GLU A 110 -11.80 -7.85 3.82
N TYR A 111 -10.61 -8.35 4.13
CA TYR A 111 -10.30 -9.78 4.31
C TYR A 111 -9.73 -10.00 5.71
N GLU A 112 -10.53 -10.60 6.60
CA GLU A 112 -10.09 -10.90 7.98
C GLU A 112 -9.03 -12.00 8.05
N ASP A 113 -8.95 -12.88 7.02
CA ASP A 113 -8.14 -14.10 7.04
C ASP A 113 -7.07 -14.20 5.93
N ALA A 114 -7.01 -13.25 4.98
CA ALA A 114 -6.06 -13.35 3.87
C ALA A 114 -4.64 -13.00 4.34
N GLU A 115 -3.71 -13.94 4.24
CA GLU A 115 -2.31 -13.75 4.68
C GLU A 115 -1.37 -13.34 3.52
N CYS A 116 -1.57 -13.92 2.33
CA CYS A 116 -0.75 -13.67 1.14
C CYS A 116 -1.61 -13.42 -0.11
N LEU A 117 -1.24 -12.38 -0.87
CA LEU A 117 -1.88 -12.02 -2.13
C LEU A 117 -0.92 -12.12 -3.32
N SER A 118 -1.43 -12.63 -4.43
CA SER A 118 -0.86 -12.44 -5.78
C SER A 118 -1.57 -11.27 -6.45
N VAL A 119 -0.82 -10.32 -6.98
CA VAL A 119 -1.35 -9.13 -7.66
C VAL A 119 -1.10 -9.25 -9.15
N PHE A 120 -2.14 -9.01 -9.96
CA PHE A 120 -2.07 -9.00 -11.41
C PHE A 120 -2.54 -7.65 -11.94
N THR A 121 -1.69 -6.99 -12.73
CA THR A 121 -1.91 -5.63 -13.22
C THR A 121 -1.84 -5.58 -14.74
N PRO A 122 -2.95 -5.80 -15.46
CA PRO A 122 -2.97 -5.59 -16.90
C PRO A 122 -3.06 -4.10 -17.23
N ILE A 123 -2.34 -3.72 -18.28
CA ILE A 123 -2.37 -2.39 -18.88
C ILE A 123 -3.03 -2.56 -20.25
N ASP A 124 -4.21 -1.99 -20.43
CA ASP A 124 -4.97 -2.07 -21.68
C ASP A 124 -5.44 -0.69 -22.16
N GLU A 125 -6.28 -0.66 -23.18
CA GLU A 125 -6.80 0.59 -23.78
C GLU A 125 -7.57 1.48 -22.80
N ASN A 126 -8.05 0.93 -21.68
CA ASN A 126 -8.77 1.65 -20.63
C ASN A 126 -7.86 2.16 -19.50
N GLY A 127 -6.56 1.86 -19.54
CA GLY A 127 -5.57 2.28 -18.54
C GLY A 127 -4.99 1.13 -17.74
N VAL A 128 -4.49 1.43 -16.55
CA VAL A 128 -3.96 0.45 -15.60
C VAL A 128 -5.09 -0.08 -14.73
N SER A 129 -5.24 -1.41 -14.66
CA SER A 129 -6.16 -2.07 -13.73
C SER A 129 -5.37 -2.96 -12.79
N MET A 130 -5.83 -3.11 -11.54
CA MET A 130 -5.17 -3.98 -10.56
C MET A 130 -6.17 -4.99 -10.00
N TYR A 131 -5.78 -6.26 -10.04
CA TYR A 131 -6.52 -7.39 -9.49
C TYR A 131 -5.66 -8.12 -8.48
N TYR A 132 -6.30 -8.80 -7.53
CA TYR A 132 -5.59 -9.60 -6.53
C TYR A 132 -6.35 -10.89 -6.24
N ALA A 133 -5.61 -11.92 -5.81
CA ALA A 133 -6.15 -13.19 -5.36
C ALA A 133 -5.36 -13.70 -4.16
N GLU A 134 -6.04 -14.36 -3.24
CA GLU A 134 -5.41 -15.07 -2.13
C GLU A 134 -4.63 -16.29 -2.64
N ILE A 135 -3.43 -16.49 -2.10
CA ILE A 135 -2.56 -17.62 -2.43
C ILE A 135 -1.97 -18.24 -1.15
N GLU A 136 -1.44 -19.46 -1.28
CA GLU A 136 -0.63 -20.07 -0.22
C GLU A 136 0.76 -19.41 -0.17
N CYS A 137 1.17 -19.01 1.04
CA CYS A 137 2.57 -18.78 1.37
C CYS A 137 3.27 -20.14 1.66
#